data_AF-X0YHT2-F1
#
_entry.id   AF-X0YHT2-F1
#
_cell.length_a   1.000
_cell.length_b   1.000
_cell.length_c   1.000
_cell.angle_alpha   90.00
_cell.angle_beta   90.00
_cell.angle_gamma   90.00
#
_symmetry.space_group_name_H-M   'P 1'
#
loop_
_entity.id
_entity.type
_entity.pdbx_description
1 polymer ?
#
loop_
_entity_poly.entity_id
_entity_poly.type
_entity_poly.pdbx_seq_one_letter_code
_entity_poly.pdbx_strand_id
1 'polypeptide(L)'
;PFCHPIEDIQLPSVPTHELFANSFLLEGEIADALRHDWGVNPRDVMSLVSGKPGTRCSRLLRSMLSGPIDIDKMDYLMRDSLHAGVPYGRNFDQSRLVRSLCLNQEGNGLAITDKGKTAAEMMVFARYVMFSEVYWHHGVRSATAMLQRAFYLLHGGLDLDALFRLTEGAMIGQLRQAAEGGPAEPLLDGLFGPTRRLYKRLLQVTVFQQPGLYQRLARRPYPWLAACAEQLAALASTA
;
A
#
# COMPACT_ATOMS: atom_id res chain seq x y z
N PRO A 1 -10.77 0.02 1.05
CA PRO A 1 -10.36 -0.91 -0.03
C PRO A 1 -9.38 -0.23 -0.99
N PHE A 2 -8.43 -0.99 -1.59
CA PHE A 2 -7.43 -0.45 -2.54
C PHE A 2 -6.65 0.79 -2.07
N CYS A 3 -6.34 0.88 -0.77
CA CYS A 3 -5.81 2.10 -0.15
C CYS A 3 -4.49 2.58 -0.77
N HIS A 4 -3.47 1.72 -0.87
CA HIS A 4 -2.17 2.13 -1.42
C HIS A 4 -2.24 2.63 -2.87
N PRO A 5 -2.88 1.93 -3.83
CA PRO A 5 -3.13 2.48 -5.16
C PRO A 5 -3.72 3.89 -5.16
N ILE A 6 -4.71 4.15 -4.33
CA ILE A 6 -5.44 5.42 -4.32
C ILE A 6 -4.61 6.53 -3.65
N GLU A 7 -3.96 6.23 -2.53
CA GLU A 7 -3.09 7.18 -1.81
C GLU A 7 -1.82 7.55 -2.60
N ASP A 8 -1.28 6.61 -3.40
CA ASP A 8 -0.12 6.85 -4.28
C ASP A 8 -0.37 7.97 -5.31
N ILE A 9 -1.64 8.30 -5.59
CA ILE A 9 -2.03 9.42 -6.47
C ILE A 9 -1.74 10.78 -5.81
N GLN A 10 -1.75 10.83 -4.47
CA GLN A 10 -1.50 12.03 -3.65
C GLN A 10 -2.46 13.19 -3.95
N LEU A 11 -3.75 12.90 -4.09
CA LEU A 11 -4.77 13.92 -4.28
C LEU A 11 -5.09 14.64 -2.96
N PRO A 12 -5.19 15.98 -2.94
CA PRO A 12 -5.45 16.72 -1.69
C PRO A 12 -6.75 16.36 -0.96
N SER A 13 -7.77 15.93 -1.71
CA SER A 13 -9.08 15.56 -1.16
C SER A 13 -9.16 14.12 -0.66
N VAL A 14 -8.11 13.31 -0.89
CA VAL A 14 -8.10 11.89 -0.53
C VAL A 14 -7.42 11.72 0.82
N PRO A 15 -8.14 11.32 1.88
CA PRO A 15 -7.54 11.01 3.17
C PRO A 15 -6.63 9.78 3.09
N THR A 16 -5.68 9.70 4.02
CA THR A 16 -4.88 8.49 4.23
C THR A 16 -5.68 7.43 4.98
N HIS A 17 -5.41 6.15 4.73
CA HIS A 17 -6.03 5.05 5.47
C HIS A 17 -5.80 5.15 6.99
N GLU A 18 -4.66 5.70 7.40
CA GLU A 18 -4.36 6.00 8.81
C GLU A 18 -5.38 6.97 9.43
N LEU A 19 -5.91 7.93 8.68
CA LEU A 19 -6.96 8.82 9.19
C LEU A 19 -8.24 8.07 9.50
N PHE A 20 -8.64 7.10 8.67
CA PHE A 20 -9.83 6.29 8.92
C PHE A 20 -9.69 5.34 10.11
N ALA A 21 -8.47 4.85 10.37
CA ALA A 21 -8.19 4.05 11.55
C ALA A 21 -8.62 4.78 12.83
N ASN A 22 -8.50 6.13 12.89
CA ASN A 22 -9.04 6.92 14.01
C ASN A 22 -10.53 6.68 14.23
N SER A 23 -11.33 6.73 13.16
CA SER A 23 -12.78 6.59 13.26
C SER A 23 -13.22 5.20 13.71
N PHE A 24 -12.44 4.16 13.39
CA PHE A 24 -12.74 2.78 13.79
C PHE A 24 -12.23 2.42 15.19
N LEU A 25 -11.16 3.06 15.66
CA LEU A 25 -10.54 2.73 16.94
C LEU A 25 -11.02 3.61 18.10
N LEU A 26 -11.46 4.85 17.84
CA LEU A 26 -11.85 5.78 18.91
C LEU A 26 -13.32 5.62 19.34
N GLU A 27 -14.15 5.06 18.47
CA GLU A 27 -15.60 4.90 18.64
C GLU A 27 -16.06 3.47 18.30
N GLY A 28 -17.26 3.11 18.76
CA GLY A 28 -17.87 1.81 18.49
C GLY A 28 -17.32 0.64 19.32
N GLU A 29 -17.67 -0.58 18.89
CA GLU A 29 -17.43 -1.82 19.64
C GLU A 29 -15.96 -2.05 19.97
N ILE A 30 -15.03 -1.70 19.06
CA ILE A 30 -13.59 -1.86 19.30
C ILE A 30 -13.11 -0.92 20.40
N ALA A 31 -13.56 0.35 20.37
CA ALA A 31 -13.20 1.31 21.39
C ALA A 31 -13.74 0.92 22.77
N ASP A 32 -14.94 0.35 22.81
CA ASP A 32 -15.57 -0.11 24.04
C ASP A 32 -14.89 -1.37 24.59
N ALA A 33 -14.54 -2.34 23.73
CA ALA A 33 -13.76 -3.50 24.13
C ALA A 33 -12.38 -3.09 24.70
N LEU A 34 -11.67 -2.18 24.03
CA LEU A 34 -10.39 -1.66 24.51
C LEU A 34 -10.52 -1.04 25.91
N ARG A 35 -11.55 -0.21 26.14
CA ARG A 35 -11.78 0.46 27.42
C ARG A 35 -12.23 -0.48 28.53
N HIS A 36 -13.26 -1.29 28.26
CA HIS A 36 -13.96 -2.05 29.29
C HIS A 36 -13.34 -3.41 29.56
N ASP A 37 -12.90 -4.12 28.51
CA ASP A 37 -12.38 -5.48 28.66
C ASP A 37 -10.87 -5.49 28.87
N TRP A 38 -10.14 -4.56 28.24
CA TRP A 38 -8.67 -4.54 28.25
C TRP A 38 -8.07 -3.43 29.11
N GLY A 39 -8.88 -2.46 29.56
CA GLY A 39 -8.40 -1.31 30.35
C GLY A 39 -7.41 -0.42 29.59
N VAL A 40 -7.45 -0.43 28.25
CA VAL A 40 -6.56 0.33 27.37
C VAL A 40 -7.31 1.54 26.82
N ASN A 41 -6.70 2.72 26.90
CA ASN A 41 -7.24 3.91 26.25
C ASN A 41 -7.04 3.80 24.72
N PRO A 42 -8.10 3.86 23.89
CA PRO A 42 -7.96 3.77 22.45
C PRO A 42 -7.06 4.86 21.84
N ARG A 43 -6.97 6.03 22.49
CA ARG A 43 -6.07 7.10 22.05
C ARG A 43 -4.60 6.70 22.17
N ASP A 44 -4.23 5.86 23.13
CA ASP A 44 -2.85 5.40 23.29
C ASP A 44 -2.48 4.44 22.15
N VAL A 45 -3.39 3.54 21.77
CA VAL A 45 -3.24 2.66 20.60
C VAL A 45 -3.10 3.48 19.33
N MET A 46 -3.95 4.50 19.16
CA MET A 46 -3.87 5.38 18.00
C MET A 46 -2.56 6.17 17.95
N SER A 47 -2.08 6.65 19.11
CA SER A 47 -0.79 7.34 19.20
C SER A 47 0.37 6.45 18.78
N LEU A 48 0.25 5.13 18.95
CA LEU A 48 1.22 4.15 18.54
C LEU A 48 1.14 3.83 17.03
N VAL A 49 -0.07 3.77 16.46
CA VAL A 49 -0.32 3.41 15.04
C VAL A 49 -0.10 4.57 14.08
N SER A 50 -0.43 5.81 14.46
CA SER A 50 -0.33 6.98 13.55
C SER A 50 0.31 8.22 14.20
N GLY A 51 0.53 8.20 15.52
CA GLY A 51 1.14 9.31 16.23
C GLY A 51 2.66 9.35 16.14
N LYS A 52 3.24 10.51 16.53
CA LYS A 52 4.69 10.62 16.75
C LYS A 52 5.03 10.10 18.16
N PRO A 53 5.94 9.13 18.29
CA PRO A 53 6.25 8.54 19.58
C PRO A 53 7.00 9.53 20.49
N GLY A 54 6.35 9.98 21.56
CA GLY A 54 6.92 10.95 22.51
C GLY A 54 7.87 10.35 23.56
N THR A 55 7.72 9.08 23.93
CA THR A 55 8.46 8.44 25.04
C THR A 55 9.42 7.37 24.52
N ARG A 56 10.39 6.96 25.36
CA ARG A 56 11.31 5.86 25.04
C ARG A 56 10.55 4.56 24.76
N CYS A 57 9.54 4.27 25.58
CA CYS A 57 8.70 3.09 25.44
C CYS A 57 7.86 3.14 24.16
N SER A 58 7.22 4.28 23.84
CA SER A 58 6.43 4.36 22.61
C SER A 58 7.29 4.32 21.35
N ARG A 59 8.54 4.82 21.39
CA ARG A 59 9.51 4.62 20.29
C ARG A 59 9.86 3.14 20.12
N LEU A 60 10.09 2.42 21.21
CA LEU A 60 10.38 0.99 21.16
C LEU A 60 9.20 0.22 20.56
N LEU A 61 7.99 0.42 21.08
CA LEU A 61 6.77 -0.21 20.55
C LEU A 61 6.54 0.14 19.08
N ARG A 62 6.76 1.41 18.69
CA ARG A 62 6.66 1.82 17.29
C ARG A 62 7.64 1.06 16.40
N SER A 63 8.87 0.84 16.86
CA SER A 63 9.87 0.07 16.10
C SER A 63 9.48 -1.39 15.89
N MET A 64 8.64 -1.96 16.76
CA MET A 64 8.11 -3.33 16.61
C MET A 64 7.04 -3.42 15.51
N LEU A 65 6.29 -2.34 15.29
CA LEU A 65 5.22 -2.25 14.30
C LEU A 65 5.70 -1.70 12.95
N SER A 66 6.64 -0.76 12.97
CA SER A 66 7.10 -0.01 11.81
C SER A 66 8.59 0.31 11.92
N GLY A 67 9.41 -0.58 11.37
CA GLY A 67 10.87 -0.48 11.27
C GLY A 67 11.43 -1.24 10.07
N PRO A 68 12.76 -1.35 9.93
CA PRO A 68 13.39 -2.22 8.94
C PRO A 68 13.00 -3.69 9.13
N ILE A 69 12.79 -4.08 10.39
CA ILE A 69 12.38 -5.42 10.83
C ILE A 69 11.27 -5.21 11.84
N ASP A 70 10.05 -5.51 11.42
CA ASP A 70 8.83 -5.37 12.21
C ASP A 70 7.89 -6.55 11.95
N ILE A 71 6.88 -6.66 12.82
CA ILE A 71 5.92 -7.74 12.76
C ILE A 71 5.05 -7.69 11.48
N ASP A 72 4.78 -6.49 10.97
CA ASP A 72 4.01 -6.29 9.73
C ASP A 72 4.70 -6.95 8.54
N LYS A 73 5.98 -6.64 8.31
CA LYS A 73 6.79 -7.26 7.25
C LYS A 73 6.94 -8.76 7.43
N MET A 74 7.08 -9.22 8.67
CA MET A 74 7.18 -10.65 8.93
C MET A 74 5.89 -11.39 8.57
N ASP A 75 4.72 -10.80 8.85
CA ASP A 75 3.43 -11.38 8.49
C ASP A 75 3.17 -11.32 6.98
N TYR A 76 3.19 -10.12 6.38
CA TYR A 76 2.75 -9.96 5.00
C TYR A 76 3.69 -10.70 4.03
N LEU A 77 5.00 -10.77 4.29
CA LEU A 77 5.91 -11.47 3.38
C LEU A 77 5.54 -12.95 3.27
N MET A 78 5.24 -13.61 4.40
CA MET A 78 4.82 -15.00 4.35
C MET A 78 3.41 -15.17 3.81
N ARG A 79 2.47 -14.33 4.27
CA ARG A 79 1.07 -14.39 3.87
C ARG A 79 0.93 -14.20 2.36
N ASP A 80 1.56 -13.17 1.81
CA ASP A 80 1.48 -12.86 0.38
C ASP A 80 2.18 -13.93 -0.44
N SER A 81 3.32 -14.45 0.03
CA SER A 81 4.02 -15.57 -0.62
C SER A 81 3.10 -16.80 -0.72
N LEU A 82 2.43 -17.16 0.37
CA LEU A 82 1.49 -18.28 0.41
C LEU A 82 0.32 -18.08 -0.58
N HIS A 83 -0.35 -16.94 -0.53
CA HIS A 83 -1.56 -16.69 -1.33
C HIS A 83 -1.27 -16.40 -2.81
N ALA A 84 -0.10 -15.84 -3.12
CA ALA A 84 0.36 -15.70 -4.50
C ALA A 84 0.92 -17.00 -5.08
N GLY A 85 1.10 -18.05 -4.27
CA GLY A 85 1.63 -19.35 -4.72
C GLY A 85 3.12 -19.30 -5.08
N VAL A 86 3.87 -18.36 -4.53
CA VAL A 86 5.32 -18.21 -4.77
C VAL A 86 6.11 -18.53 -3.51
N PRO A 87 7.35 -19.03 -3.57
CA PRO A 87 8.10 -19.41 -2.39
C PRO A 87 8.93 -18.27 -1.77
N TYR A 88 8.91 -17.07 -2.33
CA TYR A 88 9.92 -16.06 -2.05
C TYR A 88 9.86 -15.47 -0.64
N GLY A 89 8.66 -15.10 -0.19
CA GLY A 89 8.45 -14.43 1.10
C GLY A 89 8.49 -15.35 2.32
N ARG A 90 8.59 -16.67 2.12
CA ARG A 90 8.80 -17.65 3.20
C ARG A 90 10.26 -18.06 3.41
N ASN A 91 11.19 -17.54 2.59
CA ASN A 91 12.59 -17.95 2.61
C ASN A 91 13.42 -17.17 3.64
N PHE A 92 12.95 -17.08 4.89
CA PHE A 92 13.75 -16.58 6.02
C PHE A 92 13.29 -17.20 7.34
N ASP A 93 14.24 -17.43 8.26
CA ASP A 93 13.94 -18.04 9.56
C ASP A 93 13.38 -17.01 10.55
N GLN A 94 12.04 -16.90 10.60
CA GLN A 94 11.32 -16.02 11.52
C GLN A 94 11.65 -16.32 12.99
N SER A 95 11.74 -17.59 13.35
CA SER A 95 11.98 -18.01 14.74
C SER A 95 13.37 -17.60 15.20
N ARG A 96 14.38 -17.70 14.33
CA ARG A 96 15.74 -17.22 14.61
C ARG A 96 15.80 -15.70 14.63
N LEU A 97 15.05 -15.02 13.78
CA LEU A 97 14.96 -13.57 13.77
C LEU A 97 14.41 -13.05 15.11
N VAL A 98 13.25 -13.54 15.55
CA VAL A 98 12.62 -13.16 16.81
C VAL A 98 13.52 -13.45 18.01
N ARG A 99 14.13 -14.65 18.06
CA ARG A 99 15.08 -15.01 19.14
C ARG A 99 16.35 -14.16 19.18
N SER A 100 16.66 -13.46 18.09
CA SER A 100 17.86 -12.63 17.97
C SER A 100 17.58 -11.14 18.17
N LEU A 101 16.31 -10.75 18.34
CA LEU A 101 15.91 -9.38 18.63
C LEU A 101 16.46 -8.93 20.00
N CYS A 102 16.97 -7.71 20.05
CA CYS A 102 17.42 -7.06 21.27
C CYS A 102 17.06 -5.58 21.23
N LEU A 103 17.40 -4.83 22.28
CA LEU A 103 17.30 -3.38 22.28
C LEU A 103 18.53 -2.77 21.60
N ASN A 104 18.31 -1.69 20.84
CA ASN A 104 19.40 -0.84 20.36
C ASN A 104 20.15 -0.18 21.54
N GLN A 105 21.29 0.46 21.26
CA GLN A 105 22.12 1.11 22.28
C GLN A 105 21.36 2.17 23.08
N GLU A 106 20.43 2.87 22.45
CA GLU A 106 19.57 3.88 23.08
C GLU A 106 18.39 3.29 23.87
N GLY A 107 18.19 1.97 23.82
CA GLY A 107 17.07 1.23 24.41
C GLY A 107 15.68 1.74 24.02
N ASN A 108 15.56 2.35 22.84
CA ASN A 108 14.33 2.97 22.35
C ASN A 108 13.86 2.36 21.01
N GLY A 109 14.49 1.28 20.56
CA GLY A 109 14.15 0.59 19.33
C GLY A 109 14.68 -0.82 19.30
N LEU A 110 14.11 -1.64 18.42
CA LEU A 110 14.61 -2.98 18.13
C LEU A 110 15.96 -2.93 17.42
N ALA A 111 16.82 -3.86 17.78
CA ALA A 111 18.07 -4.22 17.12
C ALA A 111 18.17 -5.75 17.00
N ILE A 112 19.23 -6.22 16.35
CA ILE A 112 19.48 -7.66 16.17
C ILE A 112 20.90 -7.96 16.60
N THR A 113 21.07 -9.04 17.35
CA THR A 113 22.38 -9.60 17.70
C THR A 113 23.07 -10.24 16.48
N ASP A 114 24.39 -10.46 16.52
CA ASP A 114 25.10 -11.14 15.42
C ASP A 114 24.53 -12.53 15.07
N LYS A 115 23.90 -13.19 16.06
CA LYS A 115 23.21 -14.47 15.87
C LYS A 115 22.03 -14.37 14.91
N GLY A 116 21.43 -13.18 14.72
CA GLY A 116 20.30 -12.99 13.81
C GLY A 116 20.67 -12.48 12.43
N LYS A 117 21.94 -12.13 12.19
CA LYS A 117 22.41 -11.45 10.96
C LYS A 117 21.88 -12.12 9.68
N THR A 118 22.15 -13.42 9.51
CA THR A 118 21.72 -14.15 8.30
C THR A 118 20.21 -14.17 8.14
N ALA A 119 19.45 -14.32 9.24
CA ALA A 119 17.99 -14.33 9.17
C ALA A 119 17.44 -12.95 8.73
N ALA A 120 18.07 -11.87 9.19
CA ALA A 120 17.74 -10.51 8.78
C ALA A 120 18.09 -10.25 7.30
N GLU A 121 19.27 -10.67 6.84
CA GLU A 121 19.69 -10.56 5.43
C GLU A 121 18.73 -11.34 4.51
N MET A 122 18.34 -12.55 4.90
CA MET A 122 17.36 -13.36 4.18
C MET A 122 15.98 -12.70 4.14
N MET A 123 15.53 -12.06 5.22
CA MET A 123 14.26 -11.30 5.23
C MET A 123 14.31 -10.12 4.24
N VAL A 124 15.42 -9.37 4.21
CA VAL A 124 15.61 -8.27 3.25
C VAL A 124 15.60 -8.79 1.81
N PHE A 125 16.27 -9.92 1.55
CA PHE A 125 16.28 -10.55 0.23
C PHE A 125 14.88 -11.07 -0.16
N ALA A 126 14.18 -11.75 0.75
CA ALA A 126 12.81 -12.20 0.55
C ALA A 126 11.88 -11.03 0.19
N ARG A 127 12.01 -9.91 0.91
CA ARG A 127 11.28 -8.67 0.59
C ARG A 127 11.63 -8.16 -0.80
N TYR A 128 12.92 -8.08 -1.15
CA TYR A 128 13.33 -7.65 -2.49
C TYR A 128 12.69 -8.49 -3.60
N VAL A 129 12.70 -9.82 -3.47
CA VAL A 129 12.11 -10.72 -4.47
C VAL A 129 10.58 -10.58 -4.50
N MET A 130 9.91 -10.46 -3.36
CA MET A 130 8.46 -10.20 -3.32
C MET A 130 8.09 -8.89 -4.02
N PHE A 131 8.90 -7.83 -3.86
CA PHE A 131 8.71 -6.58 -4.59
C PHE A 131 8.87 -6.77 -6.10
N SER A 132 9.92 -7.47 -6.55
CA SER A 132 10.16 -7.71 -7.98
C SER A 132 9.05 -8.55 -8.63
N GLU A 133 8.75 -9.70 -8.02
CA GLU A 133 7.97 -10.76 -8.67
C GLU A 133 6.48 -10.65 -8.43
N VAL A 134 6.06 -10.03 -7.33
CA VAL A 134 4.64 -9.93 -6.95
C VAL A 134 4.17 -8.49 -7.03
N TYR A 135 4.72 -7.60 -6.20
CA TYR A 135 4.17 -6.24 -6.06
C TYR A 135 4.43 -5.36 -7.29
N TRP A 136 5.55 -5.54 -7.98
CA TRP A 136 5.89 -4.83 -9.22
C TRP A 136 5.70 -5.67 -10.48
N HIS A 137 5.00 -6.81 -10.38
CA HIS A 137 4.61 -7.58 -11.54
C HIS A 137 3.82 -6.70 -12.51
N HIS A 138 4.21 -6.72 -13.79
CA HIS A 138 3.65 -5.82 -14.81
C HIS A 138 2.12 -5.90 -14.94
N GLY A 139 1.52 -7.07 -14.72
CA GLY A 139 0.06 -7.24 -14.68
C GLY A 139 -0.60 -6.56 -13.48
N VAL A 140 0.01 -6.62 -12.30
CA VAL A 140 -0.46 -5.91 -11.09
C VAL A 140 -0.35 -4.41 -11.32
N ARG A 141 0.81 -3.94 -11.79
CA ARG A 141 1.05 -2.52 -12.11
C ARG A 141 0.08 -1.97 -13.15
N SER A 142 -0.28 -2.76 -14.16
CA SER A 142 -1.30 -2.38 -15.14
C SER A 142 -2.67 -2.23 -14.49
N ALA A 143 -3.11 -3.21 -13.69
CA ALA A 143 -4.38 -3.13 -12.98
C ALA A 143 -4.44 -1.93 -12.01
N THR A 144 -3.36 -1.69 -11.26
CA THR A 144 -3.21 -0.50 -10.41
C THR A 144 -3.33 0.79 -11.20
N ALA A 145 -2.64 0.92 -12.35
CA ALA A 145 -2.71 2.12 -13.17
C ALA A 145 -4.12 2.37 -13.74
N MET A 146 -4.82 1.31 -14.16
CA MET A 146 -6.22 1.40 -14.60
C MET A 146 -7.12 1.88 -13.46
N LEU A 147 -6.97 1.32 -12.26
CA LEU A 147 -7.76 1.71 -11.09
C LEU A 147 -7.48 3.17 -10.69
N GLN A 148 -6.20 3.55 -10.62
CA GLN A 148 -5.80 4.92 -10.32
C GLN A 148 -6.39 5.91 -11.31
N ARG A 149 -6.36 5.58 -12.60
CA ARG A 149 -6.90 6.45 -13.65
C ARG A 149 -8.42 6.55 -13.57
N ALA A 150 -9.12 5.44 -13.35
CA ALA A 150 -10.56 5.45 -13.16
C ALA A 150 -10.96 6.29 -11.93
N PHE A 151 -10.30 6.06 -10.79
CA PHE A 151 -10.54 6.84 -9.57
C PHE A 151 -10.23 8.33 -9.78
N TYR A 152 -9.13 8.66 -10.46
CA TYR A 152 -8.77 10.04 -10.79
C TYR A 152 -9.82 10.75 -11.67
N LEU A 153 -10.52 10.03 -12.54
CA LEU A 153 -11.59 10.60 -13.37
C LEU A 153 -12.88 10.83 -12.57
N LEU A 154 -13.10 10.05 -11.50
CA LEU A 154 -14.37 10.01 -10.77
C LEU A 154 -14.34 10.79 -9.45
N HIS A 155 -13.19 10.93 -8.79
CA HIS A 155 -13.11 11.39 -7.40
C HIS A 155 -13.74 12.77 -7.15
N GLY A 156 -13.80 13.64 -8.17
CA GLY A 156 -14.40 14.97 -8.06
C GLY A 156 -15.92 14.95 -7.87
N GLY A 157 -16.60 13.84 -8.22
CA GLY A 157 -18.05 13.67 -8.08
C GLY A 157 -18.45 12.66 -7.00
N LEU A 158 -17.50 12.13 -6.23
CA LEU A 158 -17.76 11.10 -5.22
C LEU A 158 -17.74 11.69 -3.80
N ASP A 159 -18.63 11.22 -2.94
CA ASP A 159 -18.49 11.39 -1.49
C ASP A 159 -17.41 10.42 -0.99
N LEU A 160 -16.20 10.93 -0.79
CA LEU A 160 -15.04 10.13 -0.43
C LEU A 160 -15.11 9.56 0.99
N ASP A 161 -15.72 10.26 1.96
CA ASP A 161 -15.86 9.73 3.32
C ASP A 161 -16.79 8.51 3.33
N ALA A 162 -17.95 8.63 2.66
CA ALA A 162 -18.88 7.52 2.51
C ALA A 162 -18.24 6.34 1.74
N LEU A 163 -17.58 6.63 0.62
CA LEU A 163 -16.96 5.62 -0.24
C LEU A 163 -15.92 4.77 0.50
N PHE A 164 -15.05 5.39 1.30
CA PHE A 164 -13.98 4.66 1.99
C PHE A 164 -14.44 3.84 3.20
N ARG A 165 -15.66 4.07 3.69
CA ARG A 165 -16.30 3.24 4.72
C ARG A 165 -16.95 1.98 4.15
N LEU A 166 -17.05 1.85 2.83
CA LEU A 166 -17.64 0.68 2.19
C LEU A 166 -16.69 -0.53 2.18
N THR A 167 -17.31 -1.72 2.16
CA THR A 167 -16.61 -2.96 1.83
C THR A 167 -16.14 -2.93 0.37
N GLU A 168 -15.17 -3.78 0.02
CA GLU A 168 -14.58 -3.80 -1.32
C GLU A 168 -15.62 -3.97 -2.43
N GLY A 169 -16.53 -4.94 -2.31
CA GLY A 169 -17.58 -5.17 -3.31
C GLY A 169 -18.52 -3.99 -3.48
N ALA A 170 -18.93 -3.35 -2.38
CA ALA A 170 -19.80 -2.17 -2.42
C ALA A 170 -19.09 -0.96 -3.03
N MET A 171 -17.83 -0.73 -2.68
CA MET A 171 -17.00 0.33 -3.28
C MET A 171 -16.82 0.11 -4.80
N ILE A 172 -16.54 -1.12 -5.23
CA ILE A 172 -16.46 -1.47 -6.66
C ILE A 172 -17.79 -1.18 -7.36
N GLY A 173 -18.92 -1.57 -6.75
CA GLY A 173 -20.25 -1.30 -7.29
C GLY A 173 -20.50 0.20 -7.50
N GLN A 174 -20.22 1.02 -6.48
CA GLN A 174 -20.39 2.46 -6.56
C GLN A 174 -19.46 3.11 -7.60
N LEU A 175 -18.20 2.68 -7.69
CA LEU A 175 -17.27 3.16 -8.72
C LEU A 175 -17.75 2.83 -10.13
N ARG A 176 -18.25 1.60 -10.36
CA ARG A 176 -18.79 1.19 -11.66
C ARG A 176 -20.03 1.99 -12.04
N GLN A 177 -20.96 2.17 -11.11
CA GLN A 177 -22.15 2.99 -11.33
C GLN A 177 -21.79 4.44 -11.67
N ALA A 178 -20.84 5.04 -10.94
CA ALA A 178 -20.37 6.40 -11.21
C ALA A 178 -19.65 6.53 -12.56
N ALA A 179 -19.16 5.43 -13.13
CA ALA A 179 -18.45 5.42 -14.39
C ALA A 179 -19.35 5.22 -15.62
N GLU A 180 -20.60 4.80 -15.45
CA GLU A 180 -21.53 4.48 -16.55
C GLU A 180 -21.64 5.61 -17.59
N GLY A 181 -21.44 5.26 -18.86
CA GLY A 181 -21.47 6.20 -19.98
C GLY A 181 -20.25 7.13 -20.06
N GLY A 182 -19.28 6.98 -19.15
CA GLY A 182 -18.11 7.85 -19.01
C GLY A 182 -16.78 7.20 -19.43
N PRO A 183 -15.70 7.99 -19.47
CA PRO A 183 -14.37 7.50 -19.88
C PRO A 183 -13.74 6.50 -18.89
N ALA A 184 -14.27 6.39 -17.67
CA ALA A 184 -13.79 5.44 -16.65
C ALA A 184 -14.42 4.05 -16.78
N GLU A 185 -15.57 3.91 -17.48
CA GLU A 185 -16.29 2.65 -17.64
C GLU A 185 -15.41 1.51 -18.19
N PRO A 186 -14.71 1.67 -19.33
CA PRO A 186 -13.89 0.58 -19.87
C PRO A 186 -12.72 0.18 -18.95
N LEU A 187 -12.24 1.09 -18.10
CA LEU A 187 -11.19 0.79 -17.12
C LEU A 187 -11.73 -0.10 -16.01
N LEU A 188 -12.88 0.25 -15.44
CA LEU A 188 -13.48 -0.50 -14.35
C LEU A 188 -14.09 -1.82 -14.82
N ASP A 189 -14.67 -1.87 -16.01
CA ASP A 189 -15.16 -3.12 -16.59
C ASP A 189 -14.02 -4.07 -16.96
N GLY A 190 -12.87 -3.56 -17.42
CA GLY A 190 -11.68 -4.37 -17.63
C GLY A 190 -11.10 -4.96 -16.33
N LEU A 191 -11.30 -4.29 -15.19
CA LEU A 191 -10.83 -4.72 -13.87
C LEU A 191 -11.81 -5.66 -13.16
N PHE A 192 -13.08 -5.28 -13.12
CA PHE A 192 -14.11 -5.85 -12.24
C PHE A 192 -15.34 -6.36 -12.99
N GLY A 193 -15.38 -6.20 -14.32
CA GLY A 193 -16.44 -6.74 -15.16
C GLY A 193 -16.35 -8.26 -15.34
N PRO A 194 -17.26 -8.84 -16.14
CA PRO A 194 -17.36 -10.29 -16.31
C PRO A 194 -16.15 -10.91 -17.03
N THR A 195 -15.32 -10.09 -17.69
CA THR A 195 -14.12 -10.55 -18.38
C THR A 195 -12.97 -9.61 -18.07
N ARG A 196 -11.92 -10.16 -17.45
CA ARG A 196 -10.71 -9.41 -17.13
C ARG A 196 -9.99 -8.98 -18.41
N ARG A 197 -9.85 -7.67 -18.62
CA ARG A 197 -9.17 -7.05 -19.78
C ARG A 197 -8.20 -5.97 -19.29
N LEU A 198 -7.01 -6.40 -18.89
CA LEU A 198 -5.97 -5.47 -18.46
C LEU A 198 -5.27 -4.82 -19.65
N TYR A 199 -4.95 -3.54 -19.50
CA TYR A 199 -4.15 -2.81 -20.48
C TYR A 199 -2.76 -3.41 -20.58
N LYS A 200 -2.19 -3.42 -21.79
CA LYS A 200 -0.85 -3.94 -22.03
C LYS A 200 0.18 -2.84 -21.79
N ARG A 201 1.32 -3.22 -21.20
CA ARG A 201 2.44 -2.31 -20.99
C ARG A 201 3.10 -1.99 -22.33
N LEU A 202 3.00 -0.73 -22.76
CA LEU A 202 3.63 -0.25 -23.98
C LEU A 202 5.14 -0.01 -23.80
N LEU A 203 5.54 0.62 -22.70
CA LEU A 203 6.92 1.03 -22.43
C LEU A 203 7.27 0.83 -20.96
N GLN A 204 8.52 0.45 -20.70
CA GLN A 204 9.14 0.48 -19.37
C GLN A 204 10.38 1.36 -19.43
N VAL A 205 10.43 2.38 -18.58
CA VAL A 205 11.57 3.31 -18.47
C VAL A 205 12.23 3.06 -17.12
N THR A 206 13.52 2.75 -17.14
CA THR A 206 14.32 2.52 -15.93
C THR A 206 15.46 3.53 -15.86
N VAL A 207 15.93 3.82 -14.65
CA VAL A 207 17.09 4.70 -14.43
C VAL A 207 18.35 4.17 -15.14
N PHE A 208 18.47 2.85 -15.28
CA PHE A 208 19.64 2.20 -15.88
C PHE A 208 19.62 2.24 -17.41
N GLN A 209 18.45 2.11 -18.03
CA GLN A 209 18.34 2.04 -19.49
C GLN A 209 18.12 3.42 -20.13
N GLN A 210 17.35 4.30 -19.48
CA GLN A 210 16.95 5.59 -20.04
C GLN A 210 16.94 6.67 -18.94
N PRO A 211 18.10 7.05 -18.37
CA PRO A 211 18.18 7.94 -17.22
C PRO A 211 17.53 9.31 -17.47
N GLY A 212 17.73 9.89 -18.66
CA GLY A 212 17.16 11.21 -19.00
C GLY A 212 15.64 11.22 -19.03
N LEU A 213 15.02 10.21 -19.66
CA LEU A 213 13.55 10.10 -19.67
C LEU A 213 13.01 9.73 -18.29
N TYR A 214 13.70 8.83 -17.58
CA TYR A 214 13.34 8.46 -16.21
C TYR A 214 13.29 9.68 -15.30
N GLN A 215 14.32 10.53 -15.30
CA GLN A 215 14.37 11.75 -14.47
C GLN A 215 13.27 12.76 -14.80
N ARG A 216 12.80 12.79 -16.06
CA ARG A 216 11.69 13.67 -16.48
C ARG A 216 10.33 13.20 -16.01
N LEU A 217 10.13 11.88 -15.85
CA LEU A 217 8.84 11.26 -15.48
C LEU A 217 8.75 10.91 -14.00
N ALA A 218 9.86 10.48 -13.39
CA ALA A 218 9.88 10.03 -12.01
C ALA A 218 9.49 11.16 -11.06
N ARG A 219 8.71 10.83 -10.03
CA ARG A 219 8.27 11.75 -8.96
C ARG A 219 7.45 12.96 -9.43
N ARG A 220 6.93 12.94 -10.67
CA ARG A 220 6.00 13.96 -11.14
C ARG A 220 4.62 13.76 -10.50
N PRO A 221 3.86 14.82 -10.22
CA PRO A 221 2.50 14.71 -9.70
C PRO A 221 1.62 13.89 -10.65
N TYR A 222 0.68 13.12 -10.09
CA TYR A 222 -0.22 12.29 -10.89
C TYR A 222 -1.02 13.09 -11.95
N PRO A 223 -1.58 14.28 -11.66
CA PRO A 223 -2.27 15.09 -12.68
C PRO A 223 -1.39 15.42 -13.89
N TRP A 224 -0.10 15.68 -13.67
CA TRP A 224 0.85 15.95 -14.74
C TRP A 224 1.12 14.70 -15.58
N LEU A 225 1.30 13.54 -14.92
CA LEU A 225 1.50 12.26 -15.61
C LEU A 225 0.26 11.85 -16.42
N ALA A 226 -0.93 12.10 -15.89
CA ALA A 226 -2.19 11.89 -16.58
C ALA A 226 -2.31 12.73 -17.86
N ALA A 227 -2.01 14.03 -17.79
CA ALA A 227 -2.01 14.92 -18.96
C ALA A 227 -0.97 14.49 -20.01
N CYS A 228 0.24 14.10 -19.58
CA CYS A 228 1.26 13.56 -20.49
C CYS A 228 0.81 12.26 -21.17
N ALA A 229 0.13 11.37 -20.44
CA ALA A 229 -0.39 10.12 -20.99
C ALA A 229 -1.50 10.37 -22.02
N GLU A 230 -2.40 11.34 -21.76
CA GLU A 230 -3.44 11.76 -22.71
C GLU A 230 -2.83 12.32 -24.00
N GLN A 231 -1.85 13.21 -23.88
CA GLN A 231 -1.16 13.78 -25.05
C GLN A 231 -0.43 12.71 -25.86
N LEU A 232 0.24 11.77 -25.19
CA LEU A 232 0.88 10.63 -25.85
C LEU A 232 -0.14 9.76 -26.59
N ALA A 233 -1.28 9.47 -25.97
CA ALA A 233 -2.35 8.69 -26.59
C ALA A 233 -2.92 9.39 -27.82
N ALA A 234 -3.12 10.71 -27.77
CA ALA A 234 -3.58 11.49 -28.91
C ALA A 234 -2.59 11.42 -30.08
N LEU A 235 -1.30 11.64 -29.84
CA LEU A 235 -0.25 11.54 -30.86
C LEU A 235 -0.15 10.12 -31.45
N ALA A 236 -0.23 9.09 -30.61
CA ALA A 236 -0.17 7.70 -31.04
C ALA A 236 -1.42 7.26 -31.83
N SER A 237 -2.58 7.87 -31.60
CA SER A 237 -3.81 7.57 -32.34
C SER A 237 -3.81 8.14 -33.77
N THR A 238 -2.95 9.13 -34.03
CA THR A 238 -2.84 9.82 -35.33
C THR A 238 -1.64 9.36 -36.17
N ALA A 239 -0.77 8.52 -35.62
CA ALA A 239 0.44 8.01 -36.25
C ALA A 239 0.19 6.64 -36.91
#